data_AF-A0A5N7U8U3-F1
#
_entry.id   AF-A0A5N7U8U3-F1
#
_cell.length_a   1.000
_cell.length_b   1.000
_cell.length_c   1.000
_cell.angle_alpha   90.00
_cell.angle_beta   90.00
_cell.angle_gamma   90.00
#
_symmetry.space_group_name_H-M   'P 1'
#
loop_
_entity.id
_entity.type
_entity.pdbx_description
1 polymer ?
#
loop_
_entity_poly.entity_id
_entity_poly.type
_entity_poly.pdbx_seq_one_letter_code
_entity_poly.pdbx_strand_id
1 'polypeptide(L)'
;MKTKSLIGIISIFLFFIGFNNYQNFVKFFLDFIPELAIAYDTLWAQVLQSLFFGLLLSIIPILSLILWIKFKIQQNKIKIYIILLFLVSSIVASVSRTLILKWIYQRAFNAMPQPKPLMYEAENLNYNVYIFLSEIITFILLYFILKKNQKQRVENH
;
A
#
# COMPACT_ATOMS: atom_id res chain seq x y z
N MET A 1 28.34 5.71 0.59
CA MET A 1 27.72 5.72 -0.75
C MET A 1 26.89 4.46 -1.07
N LYS A 2 27.39 3.24 -0.82
CA LYS A 2 26.76 1.98 -1.26
C LYS A 2 25.27 1.78 -0.89
N THR A 3 24.85 2.13 0.33
CA THR A 3 23.47 1.90 0.80
C THR A 3 22.42 2.74 0.08
N LYS A 4 22.74 3.99 -0.28
CA LYS A 4 21.80 4.89 -0.98
C LYS A 4 21.53 4.39 -2.40
N SER A 5 22.58 4.03 -3.12
CA SER A 5 22.50 3.47 -4.47
C SER A 5 21.74 2.14 -4.49
N LEU A 6 21.99 1.26 -3.52
CA LEU A 6 21.27 -0.01 -3.40
C LEU A 6 19.77 0.21 -3.17
N ILE A 7 19.39 1.16 -2.32
CA ILE A 7 17.97 1.48 -2.10
C ILE A 7 17.32 2.04 -3.36
N GLY A 8 18.01 2.90 -4.11
CA GLY A 8 17.51 3.37 -5.41
C GLY A 8 17.23 2.22 -6.38
N ILE A 9 18.15 1.24 -6.45
CA ILE A 9 17.96 0.04 -7.28
C ILE A 9 16.76 -0.79 -6.80
N ILE A 10 16.62 -1.00 -5.48
CA ILE A 10 15.48 -1.72 -4.91
C ILE A 10 14.16 -0.99 -5.19
N SER A 11 14.12 0.34 -5.09
CA SER A 11 12.95 1.15 -5.44
C SER A 11 12.54 0.96 -6.90
N ILE A 12 13.50 1.01 -7.82
CA ILE A 12 13.25 0.81 -9.25
C ILE A 12 12.72 -0.61 -9.50
N PHE A 13 13.33 -1.60 -8.86
CA PHE A 13 12.88 -2.99 -9.00
C PHE A 13 11.45 -3.20 -8.46
N LEU A 14 11.14 -2.64 -7.29
CA LEU A 14 9.80 -2.68 -6.70
C LEU A 14 8.77 -1.93 -7.55
N PHE A 15 9.17 -0.83 -8.20
CA PHE A 15 8.31 -0.14 -9.17
C PHE A 15 7.85 -1.09 -10.29
N PHE A 16 8.79 -1.76 -10.95
CA PHE A 16 8.45 -2.68 -12.04
C PHE A 16 7.65 -3.90 -11.56
N ILE A 17 7.95 -4.42 -10.37
CA ILE A 17 7.14 -5.48 -9.76
C ILE A 17 5.70 -5.01 -9.55
N GLY A 18 5.51 -3.84 -8.94
CA GLY A 18 4.18 -3.30 -8.69
C GLY A 18 3.42 -3.06 -9.99
N PHE A 19 4.04 -2.35 -10.92
CA PHE A 19 3.46 -2.05 -12.24
C PHE A 19 2.94 -3.31 -12.94
N ASN A 20 3.75 -4.36 -13.01
CA ASN A 20 3.39 -5.59 -13.71
C ASN A 20 2.37 -6.46 -12.95
N ASN A 21 2.25 -6.32 -11.62
CA ASN A 21 1.41 -7.18 -10.80
C ASN A 21 0.13 -6.51 -10.30
N TYR A 22 -0.15 -5.27 -10.66
CA TYR A 22 -1.34 -4.56 -10.18
C TYR A 22 -2.66 -5.31 -10.44
N GLN A 23 -2.85 -5.85 -11.65
CA GLN A 23 -4.07 -6.59 -11.97
C GLN A 23 -4.23 -7.85 -11.11
N ASN A 24 -3.13 -8.58 -10.88
CA ASN A 24 -3.12 -9.76 -10.02
C ASN A 24 -3.42 -9.39 -8.57
N PHE A 25 -2.85 -8.27 -8.10
CA PHE A 25 -3.14 -7.71 -6.79
C PHE A 25 -4.63 -7.38 -6.63
N VAL A 26 -5.23 -6.65 -7.58
CA VAL A 26 -6.66 -6.30 -7.51
C VAL A 26 -7.52 -7.56 -7.55
N LYS A 27 -7.23 -8.48 -8.49
CA LYS A 27 -7.96 -9.75 -8.61
C LYS A 27 -7.94 -10.53 -7.29
N PHE A 28 -6.77 -10.66 -6.67
CA PHE A 28 -6.62 -11.34 -5.38
C PHE A 28 -7.55 -10.76 -4.31
N PHE A 29 -7.67 -9.43 -4.22
CA PHE A 29 -8.57 -8.81 -3.24
C PHE A 29 -10.05 -8.90 -3.61
N LEU A 30 -10.39 -8.90 -4.90
CA LEU A 30 -11.78 -9.01 -5.32
C LEU A 30 -12.32 -10.43 -5.32
N ASP A 31 -11.47 -11.45 -5.36
CA ASP A 31 -11.89 -12.84 -5.17
C ASP A 31 -12.60 -13.08 -3.81
N PHE A 32 -12.45 -12.15 -2.84
CA PHE A 32 -13.20 -12.14 -1.57
C PHE A 32 -14.63 -11.59 -1.67
N ILE A 33 -15.02 -11.06 -2.83
CA ILE A 33 -16.32 -10.46 -3.17
C ILE A 33 -16.82 -11.11 -4.48
N PRO A 34 -17.32 -12.36 -4.43
CA PRO A 34 -17.67 -13.12 -5.63
C PRO A 34 -18.79 -12.47 -6.47
N GLU A 35 -19.57 -11.57 -5.88
CA GLU A 35 -20.65 -10.85 -6.53
C GLU A 35 -20.16 -9.67 -7.41
N LEU A 36 -18.85 -9.36 -7.38
CA LEU A 36 -18.26 -8.20 -8.05
C LEU A 36 -17.42 -8.62 -9.27
N ALA A 37 -17.75 -8.08 -10.44
CA ALA A 37 -16.92 -8.21 -11.64
C ALA A 37 -16.25 -6.87 -11.97
N ILE A 38 -14.97 -6.90 -12.35
CA ILE A 38 -14.24 -5.69 -12.75
C ILE A 38 -14.44 -5.44 -14.24
N ALA A 39 -14.84 -4.22 -14.57
CA ALA A 39 -14.66 -3.66 -15.90
C ALA A 39 -13.64 -2.52 -15.83
N TYR A 40 -12.80 -2.41 -16.86
CA TYR A 40 -11.96 -1.22 -17.07
C TYR A 40 -12.61 -0.42 -18.19
N ASP A 41 -12.83 0.88 -17.98
CA ASP A 41 -13.45 1.73 -18.99
C ASP A 41 -12.49 1.99 -20.14
N THR A 42 -11.19 2.06 -19.86
CA THR A 42 -10.15 2.22 -20.87
C THR A 42 -8.85 1.49 -20.52
N LEU A 43 -8.07 1.12 -21.55
CA LEU A 43 -6.68 0.64 -21.38
C LEU A 43 -5.81 1.68 -20.68
N TRP A 44 -6.07 2.97 -20.92
CA TRP A 44 -5.29 4.05 -20.32
C TRP A 44 -5.46 4.11 -18.80
N ALA A 45 -6.69 3.98 -18.31
CA ALA A 45 -6.96 3.93 -16.88
C ALA A 45 -6.28 2.73 -16.21
N GLN A 46 -6.29 1.57 -16.87
CA GLN A 46 -5.58 0.39 -16.40
C GLN A 46 -4.07 0.63 -16.26
N VAL A 47 -3.45 1.26 -17.26
CA VAL A 47 -2.01 1.62 -17.23
C VAL A 47 -1.72 2.62 -16.11
N LEU A 48 -2.56 3.65 -15.94
CA LEU A 48 -2.40 4.64 -14.87
C LEU A 48 -2.49 4.02 -13.48
N GLN A 49 -3.46 3.15 -13.24
CA GLN A 49 -3.61 2.48 -11.95
C GLN A 49 -2.41 1.56 -11.64
N SER A 50 -1.90 0.83 -12.64
CA SER A 50 -0.66 0.06 -12.52
C SER A 50 0.55 0.95 -12.23
N LEU A 51 0.65 2.10 -12.91
CA LEU A 51 1.73 3.07 -12.71
C LEU A 51 1.71 3.62 -11.28
N PHE A 52 0.55 4.03 -10.78
CA PHE A 52 0.43 4.50 -9.41
C PHE A 52 0.78 3.40 -8.40
N PHE A 53 0.32 2.17 -8.61
CA PHE A 53 0.65 1.07 -7.73
C PHE A 53 2.16 0.76 -7.69
N GLY A 54 2.82 0.78 -8.86
CA GLY A 54 4.28 0.69 -8.94
C GLY A 54 4.98 1.81 -8.17
N LEU A 55 4.53 3.06 -8.32
CA LEU A 55 5.08 4.19 -7.58
C LEU A 55 4.94 4.01 -6.06
N LEU A 56 3.80 3.52 -5.59
CA LEU A 56 3.57 3.25 -4.16
C LEU A 56 4.57 2.22 -3.62
N LEU A 57 4.72 1.07 -4.28
CA LEU A 57 5.72 0.08 -3.83
C LEU A 57 7.16 0.63 -3.86
N SER A 58 7.48 1.50 -4.80
CA SER A 58 8.81 2.12 -4.91
C SER A 58 9.11 3.13 -3.79
N ILE A 59 8.07 3.72 -3.18
CA ILE A 59 8.23 4.77 -2.17
C ILE A 59 8.58 4.19 -0.79
N ILE A 60 8.12 2.98 -0.46
CA ILE A 60 8.39 2.30 0.82
C ILE A 60 9.89 2.29 1.19
N PRO A 61 10.81 1.81 0.34
CA PRO A 61 12.24 1.83 0.66
C PRO A 61 12.81 3.25 0.74
N ILE A 62 12.25 4.23 0.03
CA ILE A 62 12.66 5.65 0.10
C ILE A 62 12.26 6.24 1.45
N LEU A 63 11.00 6.08 1.85
CA LEU A 63 10.48 6.51 3.15
C LEU A 63 11.25 5.87 4.31
N SER A 64 11.55 4.56 4.18
CA SER A 64 12.37 3.83 5.14
C SER A 64 13.77 4.45 5.25
N LEU A 65 14.43 4.76 4.12
CA LEU A 65 15.75 5.41 4.11
C LEU A 65 15.73 6.78 4.79
N ILE A 66 14.69 7.59 4.55
CA ILE A 66 14.53 8.90 5.19
C ILE A 66 14.51 8.73 6.72
N LEU A 67 13.71 7.80 7.24
CA LEU A 67 13.66 7.51 8.69
C LEU A 67 15.01 7.02 9.22
N TRP A 68 15.69 6.13 8.49
CA TRP A 68 16.98 5.58 8.93
C TRP A 68 18.07 6.65 9.02
N ILE A 69 18.14 7.56 8.03
CA ILE A 69 19.09 8.66 8.03
C ILE A 69 18.74 9.66 9.13
N LYS A 70 17.47 10.06 9.23
CA LYS A 70 17.01 11.08 10.18
C LYS A 70 17.28 10.67 11.64
N PHE A 71 17.04 9.40 11.97
CA PHE A 71 17.17 8.87 13.33
C PHE A 71 18.46 8.05 13.55
N LYS A 72 19.41 8.08 12.61
CA LYS A 72 20.71 7.38 12.68
C LYS A 72 20.58 5.91 13.07
N ILE A 73 19.64 5.18 12.46
CA ILE A 73 19.34 3.79 12.81
C ILE A 73 20.46 2.86 12.35
N GLN A 74 21.20 2.29 13.29
CA GLN A 74 22.30 1.36 13.01
C GLN A 74 21.86 -0.11 13.00
N GLN A 75 20.93 -0.50 13.88
CA GLN A 75 20.52 -1.89 14.06
C GLN A 75 19.67 -2.41 12.88
N ASN A 76 20.12 -3.48 12.23
CA ASN A 76 19.44 -4.06 11.08
C ASN A 76 18.03 -4.59 11.41
N LYS A 77 17.80 -5.09 12.62
CA LYS A 77 16.46 -5.55 13.07
C LYS A 77 15.43 -4.41 12.98
N ILE A 78 15.77 -3.22 13.47
CA ILE A 78 14.89 -2.05 13.43
C ILE A 78 14.62 -1.61 11.98
N LYS A 79 15.63 -1.66 11.12
CA LYS A 79 15.47 -1.35 9.68
C LYS A 79 14.44 -2.26 9.02
N ILE A 80 14.52 -3.56 9.29
CA ILE A 80 13.57 -4.56 8.78
C ILE A 80 12.17 -4.30 9.34
N TYR A 81 12.03 -4.03 10.64
CA TYR A 81 10.72 -3.72 11.23
C TYR A 81 10.05 -2.49 10.61
N ILE A 82 10.82 -1.45 10.29
CA ILE A 82 10.28 -0.26 9.60
C ILE A 82 9.68 -0.65 8.24
N ILE A 83 10.40 -1.42 7.43
CA ILE A 83 9.91 -1.88 6.12
C ILE A 83 8.67 -2.76 6.30
N LEU A 84 8.70 -3.72 7.23
CA LEU A 84 7.58 -4.60 7.50
C LEU A 84 6.33 -3.83 7.93
N LEU A 85 6.49 -2.75 8.71
CA LEU A 85 5.35 -1.93 9.13
C LEU A 85 4.68 -1.23 7.95
N PHE A 86 5.45 -0.73 6.96
CA PHE A 86 4.87 -0.20 5.71
C PHE A 86 4.13 -1.27 4.90
N LEU A 87 4.69 -2.47 4.79
CA LEU A 87 4.07 -3.57 4.04
C LEU A 87 2.77 -4.03 4.72
N VAL A 88 2.82 -4.24 6.05
CA VAL A 88 1.65 -4.66 6.84
C VAL A 88 0.56 -3.60 6.79
N SER A 89 0.89 -2.31 6.93
CA SER A 89 -0.12 -1.26 6.87
C SER A 89 -0.79 -1.15 5.49
N SER A 90 -0.03 -1.33 4.41
CA SER A 90 -0.54 -1.37 3.03
C SER A 90 -1.50 -2.55 2.81
N ILE A 91 -1.15 -3.74 3.33
CA ILE A 91 -2.02 -4.91 3.29
C ILE A 91 -3.30 -4.65 4.09
N VAL A 92 -3.18 -4.13 5.32
CA VAL A 92 -4.34 -3.81 6.17
C VAL A 92 -5.26 -2.82 5.47
N ALA A 93 -4.73 -1.75 4.87
CA ALA A 93 -5.53 -0.77 4.13
C ALA A 93 -6.29 -1.39 2.94
N SER A 94 -5.64 -2.31 2.24
CA SER A 94 -6.23 -3.05 1.11
C SER A 94 -7.34 -4.00 1.58
N VAL A 95 -7.12 -4.73 2.68
CA VAL A 95 -8.15 -5.55 3.32
C VAL A 95 -9.32 -4.69 3.78
N SER A 96 -9.07 -3.57 4.46
CA SER A 96 -10.11 -2.66 4.91
C SER A 96 -10.95 -2.13 3.75
N ARG A 97 -10.32 -1.73 2.62
CA ARG A 97 -11.05 -1.32 1.42
C ARG A 97 -11.92 -2.45 0.87
N THR A 98 -11.37 -3.66 0.81
CA THR A 98 -12.10 -4.85 0.35
C THR A 98 -13.33 -5.13 1.23
N LEU A 99 -13.19 -5.02 2.55
CA LEU A 99 -14.31 -5.20 3.48
C LEU A 99 -15.40 -4.12 3.29
N ILE A 100 -15.00 -2.86 3.08
CA ILE A 100 -15.94 -1.76 2.79
C ILE A 100 -16.69 -2.04 1.49
N LEU A 101 -15.98 -2.42 0.43
CA LEU A 101 -16.58 -2.80 -0.85
C LEU A 101 -17.57 -3.95 -0.64
N LYS A 102 -17.16 -5.03 0.02
CA LYS A 102 -18.01 -6.18 0.28
C LYS A 102 -19.32 -5.77 0.96
N TRP A 103 -19.24 -4.93 1.99
CA TRP A 103 -20.42 -4.48 2.71
C TRP A 103 -21.38 -3.65 1.84
N ILE A 104 -20.83 -2.71 1.05
CA ILE A 104 -21.61 -1.89 0.12
C ILE A 104 -22.31 -2.77 -0.93
N TYR A 105 -21.57 -3.71 -1.52
CA TYR A 105 -22.05 -4.56 -2.61
C TYR A 105 -23.03 -5.62 -2.15
N GLN A 106 -22.81 -6.25 -1.00
CA GLN A 106 -23.78 -7.20 -0.43
C GLN A 106 -25.13 -6.53 -0.16
N ARG A 107 -25.11 -5.28 0.34
CA ARG A 107 -26.35 -4.53 0.57
C ARG A 107 -27.08 -4.22 -0.73
N ALA A 108 -26.36 -3.81 -1.78
CA ALA A 108 -26.92 -3.53 -3.08
C ALA A 108 -27.46 -4.80 -3.76
N PHE A 109 -26.70 -5.90 -3.70
CA PHE A 109 -27.07 -7.20 -4.28
C PHE A 109 -28.33 -7.79 -3.63
N ASN A 110 -28.43 -7.76 -2.30
CA ASN A 110 -29.60 -8.25 -1.57
C ASN A 110 -30.86 -7.41 -1.82
N ALA A 111 -30.73 -6.17 -2.28
CA ALA A 111 -31.84 -5.32 -2.66
C ALA A 111 -32.33 -5.58 -4.09
N MET A 112 -31.62 -6.38 -4.89
CA MET A 112 -32.01 -6.67 -6.27
C MET A 112 -33.10 -7.75 -6.35
N PRO A 113 -34.12 -7.55 -7.19
CA PRO A 113 -35.16 -8.56 -7.41
C PRO A 113 -34.63 -9.81 -8.13
N GLN A 114 -33.53 -9.69 -8.88
CA GLN A 114 -32.79 -10.81 -9.45
C GLN A 114 -31.28 -10.57 -9.30
N PRO A 115 -30.60 -11.30 -8.40
CA PRO A 115 -29.18 -11.11 -8.16
C PRO A 115 -28.34 -11.44 -9.41
N LYS A 116 -27.63 -10.44 -9.93
CA LYS A 116 -26.61 -10.60 -10.99
C LYS A 116 -25.29 -9.97 -10.53
N PRO A 117 -24.14 -10.41 -11.05
CA PRO A 117 -22.85 -9.79 -10.73
C PRO A 117 -22.91 -8.29 -11.04
N LEU A 118 -22.52 -7.49 -10.05
CA LEU A 118 -22.45 -6.05 -10.21
C LEU A 118 -21.13 -5.72 -10.93
N MET A 119 -21.24 -5.10 -12.10
CA MET A 119 -20.09 -4.52 -12.79
C MET A 119 -19.63 -3.30 -12.00
N TYR A 120 -18.34 -3.23 -11.69
CA TYR A 120 -17.74 -2.04 -11.11
C TYR A 120 -16.53 -1.58 -11.89
N GLU A 121 -16.50 -0.28 -12.13
CA GLU A 121 -15.37 0.39 -12.75
C GLU A 121 -14.16 0.26 -11.84
N ALA A 122 -13.09 -0.34 -12.36
CA ALA A 122 -11.84 -0.56 -11.65
C ALA A 122 -11.27 0.74 -11.04
N GLU A 123 -11.54 1.86 -11.70
CA GLU A 123 -11.13 3.21 -11.33
C GLU A 123 -11.70 3.64 -9.97
N ASN A 124 -12.90 3.15 -9.63
CA ASN A 124 -13.57 3.46 -8.39
C ASN A 124 -13.15 2.55 -7.22
N LEU A 125 -12.38 1.49 -7.48
CA LEU A 125 -11.82 0.64 -6.42
C LEU A 125 -10.91 1.43 -5.48
N ASN A 126 -10.19 2.42 -6.01
CA ASN A 126 -9.37 3.35 -5.23
C ASN A 126 -8.32 2.71 -4.31
N TYR A 127 -7.92 1.44 -4.54
CA TYR A 127 -6.90 0.75 -3.72
C TYR A 127 -5.61 1.56 -3.56
N ASN A 128 -5.15 2.20 -4.64
CA ASN A 128 -3.97 3.06 -4.64
C ASN A 128 -4.08 4.21 -3.63
N VAL A 129 -5.25 4.82 -3.49
CA VAL A 129 -5.48 5.91 -2.52
C VAL A 129 -5.38 5.38 -1.09
N TYR A 130 -5.98 4.23 -0.81
CA TYR A 130 -5.94 3.61 0.53
C TYR A 130 -4.52 3.23 0.94
N ILE A 131 -3.76 2.64 0.02
CA ILE A 131 -2.35 2.30 0.23
C ILE A 131 -1.53 3.56 0.49
N PHE A 132 -1.67 4.58 -0.36
CA PHE A 132 -0.96 5.86 -0.20
C PHE A 132 -1.22 6.50 1.17
N LEU A 133 -2.48 6.58 1.59
CA LEU A 133 -2.84 7.11 2.90
C LEU A 133 -2.24 6.28 4.03
N SER A 134 -2.23 4.95 3.90
CA SER A 134 -1.65 4.06 4.90
C SER A 134 -0.13 4.24 5.05
N GLU A 135 0.58 4.49 3.95
CA GLU A 135 2.01 4.77 3.94
C GLU A 135 2.31 6.11 4.62
N ILE A 136 1.53 7.15 4.32
CA ILE A 136 1.66 8.46 4.99
C ILE A 136 1.45 8.31 6.50
N ILE A 137 0.35 7.66 6.92
CA ILE A 137 0.04 7.46 8.33
C ILE A 137 1.15 6.67 9.02
N THR A 138 1.64 5.62 8.37
CA THR A 138 2.73 4.78 8.89
C THR A 138 4.02 5.56 9.06
N PHE A 139 4.38 6.39 8.06
CA PHE A 139 5.55 7.25 8.14
C PHE A 139 5.43 8.24 9.31
N ILE A 140 4.28 8.88 9.48
CA ILE A 140 4.03 9.82 10.58
C ILE A 140 4.14 9.12 11.94
N LEU A 141 3.49 7.96 12.11
CA LEU A 141 3.54 7.19 13.35
C LEU A 141 4.97 6.76 13.69
N LEU A 142 5.70 6.20 12.72
CA LEU A 142 7.09 5.80 12.88
C LEU A 142 7.97 6.99 13.23
N TYR A 143 7.76 8.14 12.59
CA TYR A 143 8.50 9.36 12.90
C TYR A 143 8.32 9.77 14.36
N PHE A 144 7.09 9.77 14.88
CA PHE A 144 6.82 10.11 16.28
C PHE A 144 7.40 9.08 17.26
N ILE A 145 7.25 7.78 16.98
CA ILE A 145 7.81 6.69 17.81
C ILE A 145 9.33 6.82 17.90
N LEU A 146 10.01 6.97 16.77
CA LEU A 146 11.47 7.08 16.72
C LEU A 146 11.97 8.36 17.40
N LYS A 147 11.25 9.49 17.22
CA LYS A 147 11.57 10.76 17.88
C LYS A 147 11.48 10.64 19.40
N LYS A 148 10.45 9.98 19.93
CA LYS A 148 10.30 9.74 21.37
C LYS A 148 11.43 8.86 21.91
N ASN A 149 11.74 7.76 21.23
CA ASN A 149 12.80 6.84 21.64
C ASN A 149 14.19 7.49 21.63
N GLN A 150 14.44 8.42 20.69
CA GLN A 150 15.70 9.15 20.65
C GLN A 150 15.84 10.11 21.85
N LYS A 151 14.78 10.83 22.23
CA LYS A 151 14.81 11.73 23.39
C LYS A 151 15.11 10.98 24.69
N GLN A 152 14.44 9.85 24.91
CA GLN A 152 14.66 9.01 26.10
C GLN A 152 16.11 8.50 26.21
N ARG A 153 16.78 8.22 25.09
CA ARG A 153 18.20 7.84 25.11
C ARG A 153 19.12 8.98 25.52
N VAL A 154 18.77 10.23 25.19
CA VAL A 154 19.57 11.41 25.58
C VAL A 154 19.35 11.76 27.05
N GLU A 155 18.15 11.54 27.59
CA GLU A 155 17.85 11.82 29.00
C GLU A 155 18.46 10.78 29.97
N ASN A 156 18.72 9.56 29.49
CA ASN A 156 19.29 8.47 30.29
C ASN A 156 20.83 8.34 30.20
N HIS A 157 21.50 9.24 29.47
CA HIS A 157 22.96 9.30 29.28
C HIS A 157 23.50 10.66 29.71
#